data_AF-A0A7K2BVX9-F1
#
_entry.id   AF-A0A7K2BVX9-F1
#
_cell.length_a   1.000
_cell.length_b   1.000
_cell.length_c   1.000
_cell.angle_alpha   90.00
_cell.angle_beta   90.00
_cell.angle_gamma   90.00
#
_symmetry.space_group_name_H-M   'P 1'
#
loop_
_entity.id
_entity.type
_entity.pdbx_description
1 polymer ?
#
loop_
_entity_poly.entity_id
_entity_poly.type
_entity_poly.pdbx_seq_one_letter_code
_entity_poly.pdbx_strand_id
1 'polypeptide(L)' 'MSAPLVQATGRRKRSVARVRLRTGAGTITINGRAAEEYFPSRTHQMQILEPMTATATEG' A
#
# COMPACT_ATOMS: atom_id res chain seq x y z
N MET A 1 -6.70 9.98 -20.57
CA MET A 1 -7.14 10.79 -19.42
C MET A 1 -6.30 10.42 -18.21
N SER A 2 -5.61 11.36 -17.57
CA SER A 2 -4.85 11.08 -16.34
C SER A 2 -5.84 10.85 -15.21
N ALA A 3 -5.92 9.62 -14.70
CA ALA A 3 -6.75 9.33 -13.53
C ALA A 3 -6.32 10.22 -12.35
N PRO A 4 -7.27 10.77 -11.57
CA PRO A 4 -6.94 11.63 -10.43
C PRO A 4 -6.02 10.88 -9.47
N LEU A 5 -4.95 11.55 -9.07
CA LEU A 5 -3.94 10.96 -8.19
C LEU A 5 -4.50 10.95 -6.77
N VAL A 6 -5.01 9.79 -6.33
CA VAL A 6 -5.56 9.62 -4.98
C VAL A 6 -4.41 9.60 -3.99
N GLN A 7 -4.39 10.56 -3.07
CA GLN A 7 -3.39 10.66 -2.01
C GLN A 7 -4.05 10.51 -0.66
N ALA A 8 -3.47 9.68 0.20
CA ALA A 8 -3.92 9.49 1.58
C ALA A 8 -2.72 9.52 2.52
N THR A 9 -2.97 9.88 3.78
CA THR A 9 -1.96 9.84 4.85
C THR A 9 -2.41 8.91 5.95
N GLY A 10 -1.63 7.87 6.24
CA GLY A 10 -1.84 6.96 7.37
C GLY A 10 -0.93 7.32 8.54
N ARG A 11 -1.42 7.14 9.77
CA ARG A 11 -0.64 7.38 11.00
C ARG A 11 -0.86 6.23 11.99
N ARG A 12 0.23 5.67 12.54
CA ARG A 12 0.18 4.63 13.59
C ARG A 12 1.29 4.87 14.60
N LYS A 13 0.94 5.02 15.88
CA LYS A 13 1.88 5.40 16.94
C LYS A 13 2.64 6.69 16.56
N ARG A 14 3.97 6.62 16.41
CA ARG A 14 4.83 7.72 15.94
C ARG A 14 5.14 7.67 14.44
N SER A 15 4.62 6.68 13.71
CA SER A 15 4.91 6.46 12.29
C SER A 15 3.86 7.14 11.41
N VAL A 16 4.32 7.79 10.34
CA VAL A 16 3.49 8.47 9.33
C VAL A 16 3.82 7.90 7.95
N ALA A 17 2.81 7.50 7.20
CA ALA A 17 2.92 6.99 5.83
C ALA A 17 2.09 7.85 4.88
N ARG A 18 2.67 8.23 3.72
CA ARG A 18 1.95 8.91 2.64
C ARG A 18 1.78 7.93 1.50
N VAL A 19 0.53 7.63 1.16
CA VAL A 19 0.16 6.62 0.16
C VAL A 19 -0.38 7.33 -1.07
N ARG A 20 0.03 6.85 -2.25
CA ARG A 20 -0.49 7.28 -3.54
C ARG A 20 -1.11 6.07 -4.20
N LEU A 21 -2.41 6.11 -4.43
CA LEU A 21 -3.14 5.05 -5.10
C LEU A 21 -3.36 5.43 -6.56
N ARG A 22 -3.14 4.45 -7.44
CA ARG A 22 -3.41 4.53 -8.86
C ARG A 22 -4.05 3.22 -9.27
N THR A 23 -5.03 3.28 -10.16
CA THR A 23 -5.58 2.10 -10.82
C THR A 23 -4.48 1.47 -11.69
N GLY A 24 -4.10 0.22 -11.44
CA GLY A 24 -2.93 -0.39 -12.07
C GLY A 24 -2.77 -1.87 -11.72
N ALA A 25 -1.54 -2.38 -11.87
CA ALA A 25 -1.18 -3.80 -11.78
C ALA A 25 -0.79 -4.27 -10.36
N GLY A 26 -1.43 -3.72 -9.31
CA GLY A 26 -1.25 -4.20 -7.94
C GLY A 26 0.16 -4.06 -7.35
N THR A 27 1.06 -3.33 -8.02
CA THR A 27 2.46 -3.22 -7.57
C THR A 27 2.57 -2.23 -6.40
N ILE A 28 2.94 -2.74 -5.23
CA ILE A 28 3.15 -1.94 -4.02
C ILE A 28 4.65 -1.66 -3.84
N THR A 29 5.02 -0.39 -3.89
CA THR A 29 6.39 0.06 -3.61
C THR A 29 6.42 0.98 -2.39
N ILE A 30 7.44 0.80 -1.54
CA ILE A 30 7.64 1.56 -0.30
C ILE A 30 9.06 2.12 -0.31
N ASN A 31 9.19 3.46 -0.35
CA ASN A 31 10.48 4.15 -0.41
C ASN A 31 11.42 3.63 -1.53
N GLY A 32 10.85 3.23 -2.68
CA GLY A 32 11.61 2.70 -3.82
C GLY A 32 11.96 1.21 -3.73
N ARG A 33 11.52 0.51 -2.68
CA ARG A 33 11.69 -0.95 -2.51
C ARG A 33 10.37 -1.67 -2.66
N ALA A 34 10.42 -2.97 -2.97
CA ALA A 34 9.23 -3.83 -2.99
C ALA A 34 8.68 -4.01 -1.56
N ALA A 35 7.37 -4.20 -1.42
CA ALA A 35 6.74 -4.40 -0.11
C ALA A 35 7.31 -5.62 0.65
N GLU A 36 7.67 -6.68 -0.08
CA GLU A 36 8.28 -7.90 0.46
C GLU A 36 9.69 -7.67 1.03
N GLU A 37 10.48 -6.80 0.39
CA GLU A 37 11.82 -6.44 0.84
C GLU A 37 11.79 -5.49 2.04
N TYR A 38 10.83 -4.55 2.04
CA TYR A 38 10.69 -3.57 3.13
C TYR A 38 10.12 -4.20 4.41
N PHE A 39 9.19 -5.15 4.27
CA PHE A 39 8.60 -5.90 5.38
C PHE A 39 8.90 -7.40 5.24
N PRO A 40 10.02 -7.89 5.82
CA PRO A 40 10.36 -9.31 5.76
C PRO A 40 9.42 -10.19 6.61
N SER A 41 8.66 -9.60 7.53
CA SER A 41 7.70 -10.33 8.36
C SER A 41 6.39 -10.58 7.60
N ARG A 42 6.00 -11.86 7.49
CA ARG A 42 4.73 -12.28 6.86
C ARG A 42 3.50 -11.66 7.51
N THR A 43 3.52 -11.44 8.83
CA THR A 43 2.40 -10.78 9.54
C THR A 43 2.18 -9.36 9.06
N HIS A 44 3.26 -8.61 8.80
CA HIS A 44 3.15 -7.25 8.26
C HIS A 44 2.69 -7.25 6.80
N GLN A 45 3.12 -8.24 6.00
CA GLN A 45 2.63 -8.38 4.62
C GLN A 45 1.12 -8.64 4.58
N MET A 46 0.62 -9.54 5.44
CA MET A 46 -0.82 -9.80 5.57
C MET A 46 -1.61 -8.54 5.95
N GLN A 47 -1.10 -7.74 6.90
CA GLN A 47 -1.76 -6.50 7.34
C GLN A 47 -1.85 -5.43 6.25
N ILE A 48 -0.91 -5.42 5.29
CA ILE A 48 -0.93 -4.47 4.18
C ILE A 48 -1.95 -4.88 3.12
N LEU A 49 -2.12 -6.19 2.93
CA LEU A 49 -3.06 -6.76 1.95
C LEU A 49 -4.50 -6.79 2.46
N GLU A 50 -4.71 -6.96 3.77
CA GLU A 50 -6.04 -7.01 4.42
C GLU A 50 -7.04 -5.94 3.93
N PRO A 51 -6.70 -4.63 3.85
CA PRO A 51 -7.64 -3.63 3.33
C PRO A 51 -7.98 -3.81 1.85
N MET A 52 -7.05 -4.32 1.03
CA MET A 52 -7.28 -4.57 -0.40
C MET A 52 -8.19 -5.79 -0.61
N THR A 53 -8.00 -6.83 0.22
CA THR A 53 -8.89 -8.00 0.28
C THR A 53 -10.29 -7.60 0.73
N ALA A 54 -10.41 -6.76 1.75
CA ALA A 54 -11.70 -6.31 2.28
C ALA A 54 -12.52 -5.50 1.25
N THR A 55 -11.86 -4.72 0.39
CA THR A 55 -12.53 -3.97 -0.68
C THR A 55 -12.63 -4.75 -1.99
N ALA A 56 -12.25 -6.03 -2.00
CA ALA A 56 -12.18 -6.89 -3.19
C ALA A 56 -11.44 -6.22 -4.37
N THR A 57 -10.48 -5.34 -4.08
CA THR A 57 -9.72 -4.57 -5.08
C THR A 57 -8.31 -5.14 -5.24
N GLU A 58 -8.21 -6.46 -5.24
CA GLU A 58 -6.96 -7.17 -5.49
C GLU A 58 -6.69 -7.11 -7.00
N GLY A 59 -5.90 -6.12 -7.43
CA GLY A 59 -5.66 -5.85 -8.86
C GLY A 59 -4.58 -4.83 -9.12
#